data_AF-A0A4R1WLX6-F1
#
_entry.id   AF-A0A4R1WLX6-F1
#
_cell.length_a   1.000
_cell.length_b   1.000
_cell.length_c   1.000
_cell.angle_alpha   90.00
_cell.angle_beta   90.00
_cell.angle_gamma   90.00
#
_symmetry.space_group_name_H-M   'P 1'
#
loop_
_entity.id
_entity.type
_entity.pdbx_description
1 polymer ?
#
loop_
_entity_poly.entity_id
_entity_poly.type
_entity_poly.pdbx_seq_one_letter_code
_entity_poly.pdbx_strand_id
1 'polypeptide(L)'
;MTEVDNQELTTAGEQFFSEESRKALAEASRLLAERLQAHTEALLAMTGDEEQAGLYEQNAALEELVEGWNDAVFEHTGTAPLLLDDELEDEEDEEEPEEQDQVISVVSRFDLRVVDLDALLEAGRTAQERHPAELDESGEREPVESAEQAIYEISREVGEAWFELPGVDLVAGARAYVVPEYPFEPLEADAEDVLTELSAPNGAITHAETWA
;
A
#
# COMPACT_ATOMS: atom_id res chain seq x y z
N MET A 1 -10.33 -42.95 23.11
CA MET A 1 -10.98 -41.63 23.16
C MET A 1 -10.83 -41.07 24.56
N THR A 2 -10.08 -40.03 24.88
CA THR A 2 -8.97 -39.32 24.24
C THR A 2 -8.35 -38.58 25.43
N GLU A 3 -7.31 -39.13 26.04
CA GLU A 3 -6.43 -38.43 26.98
C GLU A 3 -5.19 -38.06 26.17
N VAL A 4 -5.27 -36.97 25.41
CA VAL A 4 -4.12 -36.37 24.73
C VAL A 4 -4.40 -34.86 24.68
N ASP A 5 -3.38 -34.07 25.00
CA ASP A 5 -3.27 -32.62 24.81
C ASP A 5 -3.94 -31.68 25.82
N ASN A 6 -3.45 -31.73 27.06
CA ASN A 6 -3.50 -30.56 27.94
C ASN A 6 -2.14 -30.26 28.61
N GLN A 7 -1.04 -30.67 27.98
CA GLN A 7 0.34 -30.51 28.49
C GLN A 7 1.29 -29.72 27.57
N GLU A 8 0.83 -29.19 26.42
CA GLU A 8 1.68 -28.42 25.49
C GLU A 8 1.47 -26.90 25.51
N LEU A 9 0.64 -26.36 26.43
CA LEU A 9 0.38 -24.91 26.52
C LEU A 9 1.18 -24.18 27.62
N THR A 10 2.13 -24.84 28.29
CA THR A 10 2.86 -24.26 29.45
C THR A 10 4.32 -23.88 29.20
N THR A 11 4.88 -24.08 28.00
CA THR A 11 6.30 -23.79 27.71
C THR A 11 6.58 -22.39 27.15
N ALA A 12 5.60 -21.68 26.61
CA ALA A 12 5.79 -20.33 26.08
C ALA A 12 5.72 -19.21 27.15
N GLY A 13 5.20 -19.51 28.35
CA GLY A 13 5.00 -18.52 29.42
C GLY A 13 6.19 -18.33 30.37
N GLU A 14 7.23 -19.17 30.29
CA GLU A 14 8.39 -19.13 31.20
C GLU A 14 9.58 -18.30 30.68
N GLN A 15 9.55 -17.83 29.42
CA GLN A 15 10.69 -17.13 28.80
C GLN A 15 10.71 -15.62 29.12
N PHE A 16 9.55 -14.97 29.08
CA PHE A 16 9.42 -13.55 29.40
C PHE A 16 9.60 -13.28 30.91
N PHE A 17 10.14 -12.12 31.25
CA PHE A 17 10.38 -11.67 32.63
C PHE A 17 11.33 -12.55 33.48
N SER A 18 12.11 -13.43 32.86
CA SER A 18 13.10 -14.27 33.54
C SER A 18 14.23 -13.45 34.19
N GLU A 19 14.97 -14.05 35.13
CA GLU A 19 16.15 -13.40 35.72
C GLU A 19 17.27 -13.20 34.69
N GLU A 20 17.35 -14.07 33.70
CA GLU A 20 18.33 -14.02 32.62
C GLU A 20 18.03 -12.86 31.68
N SER A 21 16.80 -12.77 31.16
CA SER A 21 16.40 -11.65 30.28
C SER A 21 16.45 -10.31 31.01
N ARG A 22 16.17 -10.28 32.33
CA ARG A 22 16.33 -9.07 33.14
C ARG A 22 17.79 -8.60 33.22
N LYS A 23 18.75 -9.52 33.35
CA LYS A 23 20.18 -9.17 33.37
C LYS A 23 20.66 -8.73 32.00
N ALA A 24 20.27 -9.43 30.94
CA ALA A 24 20.59 -9.07 29.56
C ALA A 24 20.06 -7.67 29.22
N LEU A 25 18.80 -7.37 29.53
CA LEU A 25 18.20 -6.05 29.33
C LEU A 25 18.93 -4.95 30.12
N ALA A 26 19.31 -5.22 31.37
CA ALA A 26 20.05 -4.25 32.18
C ALA A 26 21.44 -3.95 31.61
N GLU A 27 22.13 -4.96 31.10
CA GLU A 27 23.44 -4.79 30.47
C GLU A 27 23.34 -4.05 29.13
N ALA A 28 22.41 -4.44 28.26
CA ALA A 28 22.15 -3.76 26.98
C ALA A 28 21.76 -2.30 27.21
N SER A 29 20.89 -2.02 28.18
CA SER A 29 20.47 -0.65 28.52
C SER A 29 21.65 0.22 29.01
N ARG A 30 22.58 -0.37 29.76
CA ARG A 30 23.78 0.34 30.23
C ARG A 30 24.71 0.66 29.05
N LEU A 31 24.96 -0.31 28.18
CA LEU A 31 25.83 -0.13 27.01
C LEU A 31 25.26 0.92 26.05
N LEU A 32 23.96 0.86 25.77
CA LEU A 32 23.29 1.84 24.92
C LEU A 32 23.37 3.26 25.52
N ALA A 33 23.14 3.42 26.83
CA ALA A 33 23.23 4.72 27.49
C ALA A 33 24.65 5.31 27.43
N GLU A 34 25.67 4.49 27.70
CA GLU A 34 27.09 4.89 27.60
C GLU A 34 27.43 5.31 26.17
N ARG A 35 26.96 4.56 25.17
CA ARG A 35 27.20 4.87 23.77
C ARG A 35 26.50 6.15 23.32
N LEU A 36 25.23 6.33 23.67
CA LEU A 36 24.45 7.50 23.29
C LEU A 36 25.09 8.79 23.83
N GLN A 37 25.61 8.74 25.06
CA GLN A 37 26.35 9.86 25.64
C GLN A 37 27.63 10.14 24.85
N ALA A 38 28.47 9.13 24.59
CA ALA A 38 29.70 9.30 23.84
C ALA A 38 29.46 9.78 22.39
N HIS A 39 28.40 9.28 21.75
CA HIS A 39 27.97 9.68 20.42
C HIS A 39 27.54 11.15 20.39
N THR A 40 26.73 11.58 21.37
CA THR A 40 26.32 12.98 21.52
C THR A 40 27.52 13.91 21.73
N GLU A 41 28.48 13.50 22.57
CA GLU A 41 29.72 14.26 22.79
C GLU A 41 30.55 14.37 21.50
N ALA A 42 30.63 13.31 20.70
CA ALA A 42 31.30 13.32 19.40
C ALA A 42 30.62 14.27 18.40
N LEU A 43 29.28 14.21 18.29
CA LEU A 43 28.50 15.12 17.43
C LEU A 43 28.69 16.59 17.82
N LEU A 44 28.69 16.90 19.11
CA LEU A 44 28.86 18.26 19.61
C LEU A 44 30.30 18.79 19.42
N ALA A 45 31.28 17.90 19.26
CA ALA A 45 32.67 18.27 19.01
C ALA A 45 32.96 18.53 17.52
N MET A 46 32.09 18.12 16.61
CA MET A 46 32.25 18.32 15.17
C MET A 46 32.12 19.81 14.79
N THR A 47 33.03 20.28 13.93
CA THR A 47 33.13 21.69 13.50
C THR A 47 33.22 21.87 11.98
N GLY A 48 33.26 20.80 11.17
CA GLY A 48 33.24 20.92 9.71
C GLY A 48 33.21 19.59 8.93
N ASP A 49 33.24 19.69 7.60
CA ASP A 49 32.98 18.57 6.68
C ASP A 49 34.04 17.45 6.69
N GLU A 50 35.24 17.69 7.23
CA GLU A 50 36.33 16.70 7.28
C GLU A 50 36.06 15.56 8.29
N GLU A 51 35.04 15.70 9.15
CA GLU A 51 34.69 14.74 10.21
C GLU A 51 33.58 13.76 9.77
N GLN A 52 33.08 13.89 8.54
CA GLN A 52 31.93 13.14 8.02
C GLN A 52 32.18 11.63 7.94
N ALA A 53 33.41 11.19 7.65
CA ALA A 53 33.74 9.75 7.63
C ALA A 53 33.65 9.10 9.03
N GLY A 54 34.12 9.83 10.07
CA GLY A 54 34.01 9.36 11.45
C GLY A 54 32.57 9.37 11.97
N LEU A 55 31.71 10.24 11.43
CA LEU A 55 30.28 10.27 11.77
C LEU A 55 29.58 8.96 11.39
N TYR A 56 29.84 8.41 10.20
CA TYR A 56 29.23 7.15 9.76
C TYR A 56 29.61 5.98 10.68
N GLU A 57 30.89 5.83 11.02
CA GLU A 57 31.34 4.81 11.99
C GLU A 57 30.68 5.01 13.36
N GLN A 58 30.49 6.26 13.77
CA GLN A 58 29.86 6.57 15.05
C GLN A 58 28.34 6.27 15.03
N ASN A 59 27.67 6.45 13.90
CA ASN A 59 26.26 6.12 13.72
C ASN A 59 26.06 4.59 13.72
N ALA A 60 26.82 3.86 12.92
CA ALA A 60 26.72 2.39 12.83
C ALA A 60 26.95 1.71 14.19
N ALA A 61 27.97 2.15 14.94
CA ALA A 61 28.22 1.61 16.28
C ALA A 61 27.19 2.05 17.34
N LEU A 62 26.32 3.02 17.06
CA LEU A 62 25.17 3.33 17.91
C LEU A 62 23.98 2.43 17.53
N GLU A 63 23.75 2.25 16.24
CA GLU A 63 22.70 1.42 15.67
C GLU A 63 22.76 -0.03 16.15
N GLU A 64 23.93 -0.68 16.07
CA GLU A 64 24.15 -2.05 16.58
C GLU A 64 23.74 -2.20 18.07
N LEU A 65 23.97 -1.15 18.87
CA LEU A 65 23.60 -1.17 20.29
C LEU A 65 22.12 -0.87 20.52
N VAL A 66 21.47 -0.15 19.60
CA VAL A 66 20.02 0.07 19.63
C VAL A 66 19.29 -1.22 19.27
N GLU A 67 19.73 -1.93 18.23
CA GLU A 67 19.22 -3.25 17.82
C GLU A 67 19.35 -4.26 18.96
N GLY A 68 20.56 -4.44 19.50
CA GLY A 68 20.79 -5.38 20.60
C GLY A 68 20.01 -5.01 21.88
N TRP A 69 19.68 -3.74 22.08
CA TRP A 69 18.78 -3.33 23.15
C TRP A 69 17.31 -3.69 22.86
N ASN A 70 16.85 -3.48 21.63
CA ASN A 70 15.48 -3.80 21.20
C ASN A 70 15.22 -5.31 21.31
N ASP A 71 16.18 -6.13 20.90
CA ASP A 71 16.18 -7.59 21.08
C ASP A 71 16.07 -7.97 22.56
N ALA A 72 16.85 -7.32 23.43
CA ALA A 72 16.81 -7.59 24.86
C ALA A 72 15.47 -7.19 25.50
N VAL A 73 14.81 -6.14 24.99
CA VAL A 73 13.44 -5.77 25.40
C VAL A 73 12.45 -6.82 24.90
N PHE A 74 12.54 -7.24 23.65
CA PHE A 74 11.67 -8.25 23.06
C PHE A 74 11.77 -9.59 23.81
N GLU A 75 12.98 -10.06 24.10
CA GLU A 75 13.19 -11.28 24.89
C GLU A 75 12.66 -11.13 26.33
N HIS A 76 12.69 -9.92 26.90
CA HIS A 76 12.17 -9.69 28.25
C HIS A 76 10.64 -9.57 28.31
N THR A 77 10.01 -8.88 27.36
CA THR A 77 8.60 -8.44 27.46
C THR A 77 7.72 -8.89 26.30
N GLY A 78 8.29 -9.44 25.22
CA GLY A 78 7.58 -9.79 23.99
C GLY A 78 7.22 -8.58 23.12
N THR A 79 7.87 -7.43 23.33
CA THR A 79 7.59 -6.18 22.60
C THR A 79 8.87 -5.48 22.18
N ALA A 80 8.89 -4.85 21.01
CA ALA A 80 9.98 -4.00 20.55
C ALA A 80 9.51 -2.53 20.52
N PRO A 81 9.96 -1.67 21.46
CA PRO A 81 9.45 -0.31 21.57
C PRO A 81 10.07 0.68 20.58
N LEU A 82 11.23 0.36 20.00
CA LEU A 82 11.82 1.13 18.92
C LEU A 82 11.51 0.43 17.61
N LEU A 83 10.86 1.16 16.70
CA LEU A 83 10.73 0.75 15.31
C LEU A 83 12.07 1.07 14.66
N LEU A 84 12.91 0.05 14.52
CA LEU A 84 14.10 0.12 13.69
C LEU A 84 13.66 -0.33 12.30
N ASP A 85 14.11 0.39 11.28
CA ASP A 85 13.97 -0.09 9.93
C ASP A 85 14.97 -1.24 9.82
N ASP A 86 14.51 -2.50 9.94
CA ASP A 86 15.34 -3.72 9.85
C ASP A 86 15.95 -3.92 8.43
N GLU A 87 16.05 -2.86 7.63
CA GLU A 87 16.51 -2.81 6.24
C GLU A 87 18.00 -2.43 6.14
N LEU A 88 18.84 -2.92 7.07
CA LEU A 88 20.29 -2.91 6.93
C LEU A 88 20.84 -4.34 6.87
N GLU A 89 20.22 -5.20 6.04
CA GLU A 89 20.97 -6.32 5.49
C GLU A 89 22.09 -5.74 4.60
N ASP A 90 23.33 -6.21 4.80
CA ASP A 90 24.48 -5.96 3.94
C ASP A 90 24.15 -6.34 2.49
N GLU A 91 23.57 -5.42 1.72
CA GLU A 91 23.49 -5.51 0.27
C GLU A 91 24.63 -4.68 -0.34
N GLU A 92 25.83 -5.26 -0.28
CA GLU A 92 26.74 -5.19 -1.44
C GLU A 92 26.29 -6.18 -2.53
N ASP A 93 25.00 -6.48 -2.62
CA ASP A 93 24.41 -6.83 -3.90
C ASP A 93 24.00 -5.49 -4.53
N GLU A 94 24.53 -5.21 -5.72
CA GLU A 94 23.79 -4.37 -6.64
C GLU A 94 22.43 -5.04 -6.81
N GLU A 95 21.44 -4.71 -5.95
CA GLU A 95 20.05 -4.88 -6.32
C GLU A 95 19.95 -4.17 -7.66
N GLU A 96 19.94 -4.97 -8.74
CA GLU A 96 19.36 -4.52 -9.99
C GLU A 96 18.07 -3.84 -9.55
N PRO A 97 17.89 -2.53 -9.78
CA PRO A 97 16.74 -1.82 -9.25
C PRO A 97 15.54 -2.68 -9.60
N GLU A 98 14.87 -3.26 -8.60
CA GLU A 98 13.72 -4.12 -8.85
C GLU A 98 12.90 -3.34 -9.86
N GLU A 99 12.63 -3.91 -11.04
CA GLU A 99 11.93 -3.18 -12.10
C GLU A 99 10.64 -2.67 -11.47
N GLN A 100 10.65 -1.41 -11.03
CA GLN A 100 9.54 -0.86 -10.29
C GLN A 100 8.39 -0.91 -11.27
N ASP A 101 7.40 -1.75 -10.97
CA ASP A 101 6.22 -1.87 -11.80
C ASP A 101 5.73 -0.44 -12.05
N GLN A 102 5.77 -0.01 -13.31
CA GLN A 102 5.39 1.35 -13.66
C GLN A 102 3.88 1.47 -13.53
N VAL A 103 3.42 1.72 -12.32
CA VAL A 103 2.00 1.92 -12.02
C VAL A 103 1.63 3.35 -12.41
N ILE A 104 0.60 3.46 -13.24
CA ILE A 104 -0.01 4.74 -13.59
C ILE A 104 -1.51 4.59 -13.33
N SER A 105 -2.04 5.44 -12.46
CA SER A 105 -3.48 5.54 -12.24
C SER A 105 -4.06 6.59 -13.19
N VAL A 106 -5.15 6.23 -13.87
CA VAL A 106 -5.87 7.13 -14.77
C VAL A 106 -7.25 7.39 -14.22
N VAL A 107 -7.52 8.63 -13.82
CA VAL A 107 -8.84 9.05 -13.37
C VAL A 107 -9.50 9.82 -14.51
N SER A 108 -10.68 9.37 -14.93
CA SER A 108 -11.45 10.02 -15.99
C SER A 108 -12.87 10.34 -15.51
N ARG A 109 -13.35 11.52 -15.89
CA ARG A 109 -14.75 11.93 -15.75
C ARG A 109 -15.29 12.29 -17.13
N PHE A 110 -16.45 11.76 -17.48
CA PHE A 110 -17.16 12.10 -18.71
C PHE A 110 -18.55 12.60 -18.37
N ASP A 111 -18.90 13.79 -18.85
CA ASP A 111 -20.26 14.29 -18.80
C ASP A 111 -20.93 13.93 -20.13
N LEU A 112 -21.92 13.04 -20.08
CA LEU A 112 -22.58 12.47 -21.25
C LEU A 112 -24.02 12.99 -21.38
N ARG A 113 -24.47 13.20 -22.62
CA ARG A 113 -25.87 13.51 -22.93
C ARG A 113 -26.45 12.38 -23.78
N VAL A 114 -27.48 11.73 -23.27
CA VAL A 114 -28.27 10.77 -24.06
C VAL A 114 -29.10 11.54 -25.08
N VAL A 115 -28.86 11.29 -26.36
CA VAL A 115 -29.57 11.89 -27.50
C VAL A 115 -30.47 10.88 -28.23
N ASP A 116 -30.20 9.59 -28.08
CA ASP A 116 -31.03 8.49 -28.56
C ASP A 116 -31.01 7.34 -27.54
N LEU A 117 -32.02 7.30 -26.68
CA LEU A 117 -32.11 6.30 -25.61
C LEU A 117 -32.33 4.89 -26.18
N ASP A 118 -33.12 4.74 -27.25
CA ASP A 118 -33.45 3.43 -27.80
C ASP A 118 -32.19 2.79 -28.41
N ALA A 119 -31.40 3.56 -29.14
CA ALA A 119 -30.12 3.11 -29.69
C ALA A 119 -29.12 2.72 -28.58
N LEU A 120 -29.05 3.51 -27.49
CA LEU A 120 -28.18 3.20 -26.35
C LEU A 120 -28.59 1.90 -25.66
N LEU A 121 -29.89 1.69 -25.41
CA LEU A 121 -30.41 0.47 -24.79
C LEU A 121 -30.17 -0.77 -25.66
N GLU A 122 -30.35 -0.66 -26.97
CA GLU A 122 -30.03 -1.74 -27.91
C GLU A 122 -28.54 -2.09 -27.89
N ALA A 123 -27.66 -1.09 -27.88
CA ALA A 123 -26.23 -1.28 -27.75
C ALA A 123 -25.86 -1.97 -26.43
N GLY A 124 -26.44 -1.53 -25.30
CA GLY A 124 -26.22 -2.13 -23.98
C GLY A 124 -26.65 -3.59 -23.89
N ARG A 125 -27.82 -3.93 -24.44
CA ARG A 125 -28.28 -5.34 -24.53
C ARG A 125 -27.36 -6.18 -25.38
N THR A 126 -26.88 -5.63 -26.49
CA THR A 126 -25.95 -6.34 -27.37
C THR A 126 -24.61 -6.58 -26.68
N ALA A 127 -24.08 -5.59 -25.94
CA ALA A 127 -22.87 -5.74 -25.14
C ALA A 127 -23.04 -6.81 -24.04
N GLN A 128 -24.19 -6.79 -23.35
CA GLN A 128 -24.60 -7.84 -22.43
C GLN A 128 -24.47 -9.23 -23.07
N GLU A 129 -25.03 -9.43 -24.26
CA GLU A 129 -25.01 -10.74 -24.92
C GLU A 129 -23.59 -11.24 -25.22
N ARG A 130 -22.65 -10.33 -25.52
CA ARG A 130 -21.25 -10.67 -25.81
C ARG A 130 -20.44 -10.98 -24.55
N HIS A 131 -20.70 -10.26 -23.46
CA HIS A 131 -20.00 -10.40 -22.18
C HIS A 131 -20.99 -10.68 -21.05
N PRO A 132 -21.55 -11.91 -20.97
CA PRO A 132 -22.45 -12.26 -19.88
C PRO A 132 -21.73 -12.16 -18.54
N ALA A 133 -22.29 -11.37 -17.62
CA ALA A 133 -21.79 -11.26 -16.26
C ALA A 133 -21.84 -12.62 -15.54
N GLU A 134 -20.94 -12.82 -14.58
CA GLU A 134 -21.12 -13.89 -13.61
C GLU A 134 -22.43 -13.64 -12.89
N LEU A 135 -23.31 -14.64 -12.92
CA LEU A 135 -24.61 -14.54 -12.28
C LEU A 135 -24.41 -14.39 -10.78
N ASP A 136 -25.18 -13.50 -10.17
CA ASP A 136 -25.21 -13.38 -8.72
C ASP A 136 -25.79 -14.65 -8.07
N GLU A 137 -25.89 -14.67 -6.74
CA GLU A 137 -26.45 -15.80 -5.99
C GLU A 137 -27.90 -16.15 -6.38
N SER A 138 -28.61 -15.23 -7.04
CA SER A 138 -29.98 -15.44 -7.54
C SER A 138 -30.02 -16.22 -8.86
N GLY A 139 -28.92 -16.25 -9.61
CA GLY A 139 -28.84 -16.89 -10.92
C GLY A 139 -29.60 -16.14 -12.02
N GLU A 140 -30.15 -14.96 -11.72
CA GLU A 140 -30.90 -14.13 -12.67
C GLU A 140 -30.04 -12.99 -13.19
N ARG A 141 -30.21 -12.70 -14.48
CA ARG A 141 -29.50 -11.62 -15.16
C ARG A 141 -30.32 -10.35 -15.04
N GLU A 142 -29.75 -9.27 -14.50
CA GLU A 142 -30.42 -7.98 -14.53
C GLU A 142 -30.60 -7.49 -15.99
N PRO A 143 -31.82 -7.11 -16.40
CA PRO A 143 -32.07 -6.63 -17.75
C PRO A 143 -31.56 -5.20 -17.94
N VAL A 144 -31.11 -4.88 -19.15
CA VAL A 144 -30.75 -3.50 -19.55
C VAL A 144 -32.01 -2.71 -19.90
N GLU A 145 -32.47 -1.90 -18.95
CA GLU A 145 -33.69 -1.10 -19.04
C GLU A 145 -33.44 0.40 -18.87
N SER A 146 -32.27 0.80 -18.37
CA SER A 146 -31.88 2.19 -18.19
C SER A 146 -30.58 2.58 -18.91
N ALA A 147 -30.35 3.89 -19.06
CA ALA A 147 -29.18 4.41 -19.75
C ALA A 147 -27.88 4.07 -18.99
N GLU A 148 -27.90 4.16 -17.67
CA GLU A 148 -26.77 3.81 -16.80
C GLU A 148 -26.43 2.32 -16.86
N GLN A 149 -27.45 1.44 -16.90
CA GLN A 149 -27.23 0.00 -17.10
C GLN A 149 -26.63 -0.29 -18.48
N ALA A 150 -27.11 0.39 -19.53
CA ALA A 150 -26.56 0.21 -20.87
C ALA A 150 -25.10 0.67 -20.96
N ILE A 151 -24.77 1.82 -20.37
CA ILE A 151 -23.40 2.33 -20.32
C ILE A 151 -22.50 1.39 -19.52
N TYR A 152 -22.97 0.88 -18.38
CA TYR A 152 -22.24 -0.09 -17.57
C TYR A 152 -21.88 -1.33 -18.38
N GLU A 153 -22.86 -1.93 -19.07
CA GLU A 153 -22.65 -3.16 -19.84
C GLU A 153 -21.71 -2.95 -21.05
N ILE A 154 -21.81 -1.79 -21.73
CA ILE A 154 -20.86 -1.43 -22.79
C ILE A 154 -19.46 -1.21 -22.22
N SER A 155 -19.33 -0.56 -21.06
CA SER A 155 -18.03 -0.24 -20.45
C SER A 155 -17.24 -1.45 -19.97
N ARG A 156 -17.91 -2.60 -19.79
CA ARG A 156 -17.27 -3.88 -19.46
C ARG A 156 -16.53 -4.49 -20.65
N GLU A 157 -16.79 -4.05 -21.87
CA GLU A 157 -16.04 -4.47 -23.05
C GLU A 157 -14.65 -3.81 -23.02
N VAL A 158 -13.64 -4.59 -22.62
CA VAL A 158 -12.26 -4.11 -22.51
C VAL A 158 -11.79 -3.53 -23.86
N GLY A 159 -11.48 -2.24 -23.88
CA GLY A 159 -10.73 -1.59 -24.97
C GLY A 159 -11.52 -0.67 -25.91
N GLU A 160 -12.84 -0.52 -25.74
CA GLU A 160 -13.60 0.49 -26.50
C GLU A 160 -13.52 1.88 -25.86
N ALA A 161 -13.35 2.90 -26.70
CA ALA A 161 -13.17 4.27 -26.23
C ALA A 161 -14.53 4.88 -25.89
N TRP A 162 -14.67 5.42 -24.67
CA TRP A 162 -15.85 6.13 -24.14
C TRP A 162 -16.44 7.23 -25.03
N PHE A 163 -15.72 7.64 -26.08
CA PHE A 163 -16.04 8.77 -26.94
C PHE A 163 -17.02 8.45 -28.08
N GLU A 164 -17.33 7.16 -28.33
CA GLU A 164 -18.14 6.74 -29.49
C GLU A 164 -19.33 5.85 -29.10
N LEU A 165 -19.96 6.13 -27.95
CA LEU A 165 -21.15 5.39 -27.50
C LEU A 165 -22.38 5.70 -28.38
N PRO A 166 -23.10 4.67 -28.88
CA PRO A 166 -24.35 4.88 -29.63
C PRO A 166 -25.39 5.65 -28.82
N GLY A 167 -25.99 6.68 -29.42
CA GLY A 167 -27.06 7.45 -28.81
C GLY A 167 -26.61 8.40 -27.69
N VAL A 168 -25.31 8.65 -27.56
CA VAL A 168 -24.73 9.54 -26.55
C VAL A 168 -23.81 10.57 -27.20
N ASP A 169 -23.97 11.82 -26.82
CA ASP A 169 -23.02 12.90 -27.10
C ASP A 169 -22.12 13.15 -25.88
N LEU A 170 -20.81 13.30 -26.11
CA LEU A 170 -19.88 13.80 -25.11
C LEU A 170 -20.07 15.30 -24.92
N VAL A 171 -20.45 15.73 -23.72
CA VAL A 171 -20.66 17.16 -23.40
C VAL A 171 -19.39 17.78 -22.87
N ALA A 172 -18.72 17.09 -21.95
CA ALA A 172 -17.47 17.53 -21.37
C ALA A 172 -16.73 16.34 -20.78
N GLY A 173 -15.49 16.56 -20.38
CA GLY A 173 -14.78 15.59 -19.57
C GLY A 173 -13.40 16.05 -19.17
N ALA A 174 -12.81 15.25 -18.29
CA ALA A 174 -11.49 15.47 -17.75
C ALA A 174 -10.79 14.12 -17.60
N ARG A 175 -9.49 14.12 -17.81
CA ARG A 175 -8.62 12.99 -17.49
C ARG A 175 -7.36 13.47 -16.80
N ALA A 176 -6.96 12.77 -15.75
CA ALA A 176 -5.71 12.98 -15.04
C ALA A 176 -4.91 11.68 -14.99
N TYR A 177 -3.60 11.81 -15.17
CA TYR A 177 -2.62 10.74 -15.06
C TYR A 177 -1.81 10.94 -13.79
N VAL A 178 -1.87 9.97 -12.90
CA VAL A 178 -1.27 10.04 -11.58
C VAL A 178 -0.24 8.93 -11.46
N VAL A 179 0.98 9.32 -11.14
CA VAL A 179 2.01 8.38 -10.70
C VAL A 179 1.86 8.28 -9.19
N PRO A 180 1.38 7.15 -8.65
CA PRO A 180 1.15 7.01 -7.22
C PRO A 180 2.48 7.04 -6.44
N GLU A 181 2.43 7.55 -5.21
CA GLU A 181 3.54 7.43 -4.26
C GLU A 181 3.53 6.04 -3.60
N TYR A 182 4.72 5.55 -3.22
CA TYR A 182 4.86 4.26 -2.52
C TYR A 182 4.64 4.43 -1.00
N PRO A 183 3.98 3.47 -0.32
CA PRO A 183 3.36 2.26 -0.85
C PRO A 183 2.06 2.54 -1.62
N PHE A 184 1.92 1.94 -2.81
CA PHE A 184 0.69 2.04 -3.59
C PHE A 184 -0.33 1.00 -3.12
N GLU A 185 -1.47 1.47 -2.64
CA GLU A 185 -2.63 0.63 -2.33
C GLU A 185 -3.62 0.65 -3.52
N PRO A 186 -3.79 -0.47 -4.25
CA PRO A 186 -4.74 -0.53 -5.35
C PRO A 186 -6.19 -0.45 -4.85
N LEU A 187 -7.07 0.11 -5.68
CA LEU A 187 -8.51 0.12 -5.42
C LEU A 187 -9.05 -1.31 -5.36
N GLU A 188 -9.60 -1.70 -4.20
CA GLU A 188 -10.29 -2.97 -4.03
C GLU A 188 -11.62 -2.97 -4.81
N ALA A 189 -11.95 -4.09 -5.45
CA ALA A 189 -13.07 -4.19 -6.40
C ALA A 189 -14.46 -4.04 -5.75
N ASP A 190 -14.53 -4.12 -4.42
CA ASP A 190 -15.71 -3.99 -3.57
C ASP A 190 -15.70 -2.72 -2.70
N ALA A 191 -14.76 -1.81 -2.93
CA ALA A 191 -14.62 -0.60 -2.15
C ALA A 191 -15.90 0.27 -2.26
N GLU A 192 -16.61 0.41 -1.13
CA GLU A 192 -17.74 1.35 -0.95
C GLU A 192 -17.33 2.80 -1.30
N ASP A 193 -16.02 3.08 -1.33
CA ASP A 193 -15.41 4.36 -1.65
C ASP A 193 -15.67 4.84 -3.09
N VAL A 194 -15.89 3.93 -4.06
CA VAL A 194 -16.21 4.33 -5.44
C VAL A 194 -17.54 5.09 -5.52
N LEU A 195 -18.45 4.83 -4.60
CA LEU A 195 -19.78 5.45 -4.57
C LEU A 195 -19.79 6.83 -3.90
N THR A 196 -18.78 7.16 -3.08
CA THR A 196 -18.77 8.38 -2.26
C THR A 196 -17.83 9.46 -2.81
N GLU A 197 -16.65 9.11 -3.33
CA GLU A 197 -15.74 10.09 -3.95
C GLU A 197 -14.78 9.43 -4.95
N LEU A 198 -14.90 9.77 -6.25
CA LEU A 198 -13.92 9.37 -7.26
C LEU A 198 -12.66 10.22 -7.11
N SER A 199 -11.78 9.84 -6.19
CA SER A 199 -10.52 10.51 -5.90
C SER A 199 -9.35 9.84 -6.59
N ALA A 200 -8.39 10.64 -7.07
CA ALA A 200 -7.10 10.11 -7.46
C ALA A 200 -6.36 9.54 -6.25
N PRO A 201 -5.54 8.49 -6.43
CA PRO A 201 -4.65 8.05 -5.36
C PRO A 201 -3.65 9.15 -5.01
N ASN A 202 -3.06 9.05 -3.81
CA ASN A 202 -1.94 9.92 -3.43
C ASN A 202 -0.81 9.77 -4.45
N GLY A 203 -0.32 10.90 -4.96
CA GLY A 203 0.73 10.89 -5.96
C GLY A 203 0.82 12.17 -6.78
N ALA A 204 1.75 12.15 -7.74
CA ALA A 204 2.00 13.29 -8.61
C ALA A 204 1.10 13.21 -9.85
N ILE A 205 0.26 14.22 -10.05
CA ILE A 205 -0.41 14.45 -11.34
C ILE A 205 0.66 14.85 -12.35
N THR A 206 0.91 13.99 -13.33
CA THR A 206 1.91 14.26 -14.38
C THR A 206 1.30 14.98 -15.57
N HIS A 207 0.06 14.63 -15.90
CA HIS A 207 -0.67 15.20 -17.03
C HIS A 207 -2.15 15.31 -16.68
N ALA A 208 -2.79 16.38 -17.17
CA ALA A 208 -4.23 16.56 -17.08
C ALA A 208 -4.75 17.20 -18.37
N GLU A 209 -5.88 16.71 -18.86
CA GLU A 209 -6.57 17.22 -20.04
C GLU A 209 -8.05 17.41 -19.73
N THR A 210 -8.65 18.42 -20.36
CA THR A 210 -10.09 18.71 -20.27
C THR A 210 -10.63 19.05 -21.66
N TRP A 211 -11.90 18.72 -21.89
CA TRP A 211 -12.62 19.02 -23.12
C TRP A 211 -14.06 19.43 -22.80
N ALA A 212 -14.62 20.30 -23.63
CA ALA A 212 -15.98 20.83 -23.56
C ALA A 212 -16.44 21.32 -24.93
#